data_AF-A0A2T5JT86-F1
#
_entry.id   AF-A0A2T5JT86-F1
#
_cell.length_a   1.000
_cell.length_b   1.000
_cell.length_c   1.000
_cell.angle_alpha   90.00
_cell.angle_beta   90.00
_cell.angle_gamma   90.00
#
_symmetry.space_group_name_H-M   'P 1'
#
loop_
_entity.id
_entity.type
_entity.pdbx_description
1 polymer ?
#
loop_
_entity_poly.entity_id
_entity_poly.type
_entity_poly.pdbx_seq_one_letter_code
_entity_poly.pdbx_strand_id
1 'polypeptide(L)'
;MTRKENNSSHEIVPEMYEKYKCKVNGLAAAPLIRLLALEEDAPPDQNRPMNGGDMQEANLAGKSGKSRPFDGWALEAARELERRASVPIVSRLFCASDLRRGAAFLALAAWCAPHPEQRIILADVTEAEFAGWLFLEDPAEIAEVLDNRRSDPRSLALFGQEPLARPEQYRNPFI
;
A
#
# COMPACT_ATOMS: atom_id res chain seq x y z
N MET A 1 -10.29 -45.25 -29.82
CA MET A 1 -8.96 -44.84 -29.31
C MET A 1 -9.09 -43.43 -28.74
N THR A 2 -9.29 -43.35 -27.43
CA THR A 2 -9.54 -42.11 -26.66
C THR A 2 -8.32 -41.85 -25.76
N ARG A 3 -7.64 -40.72 -25.94
CA ARG A 3 -6.47 -40.28 -25.14
C ARG A 3 -6.19 -38.83 -25.52
N LYS A 4 -6.04 -37.82 -24.66
CA LYS A 4 -6.08 -37.65 -23.21
C LYS A 4 -6.35 -36.15 -23.04
N GLU A 5 -7.37 -35.76 -22.28
CA GLU A 5 -7.54 -34.38 -21.83
C GLU A 5 -6.59 -34.15 -20.66
N ASN A 6 -5.59 -33.29 -20.87
CA ASN A 6 -4.71 -32.80 -19.81
C ASN A 6 -5.38 -31.56 -19.18
N ASN A 7 -6.34 -31.78 -18.30
CA ASN A 7 -6.83 -30.73 -17.40
C ASN A 7 -5.86 -30.59 -16.21
N SER A 8 -4.81 -29.79 -16.41
CA SER A 8 -4.05 -29.21 -15.30
C SER A 8 -4.68 -27.87 -14.97
N SER A 9 -5.88 -27.92 -14.38
CA SER A 9 -6.45 -26.75 -13.73
C SER A 9 -5.64 -26.50 -12.46
N HIS A 10 -4.91 -25.40 -12.45
CA HIS A 10 -4.29 -24.80 -11.28
C HIS A 10 -5.36 -24.65 -10.17
N GLU A 11 -5.42 -25.60 -9.24
CA GLU A 11 -5.98 -25.37 -7.91
C GLU A 11 -5.02 -24.42 -7.18
N ILE A 12 -5.27 -23.13 -7.32
CA ILE A 12 -4.64 -22.12 -6.48
C ILE A 12 -5.23 -22.31 -5.07
N VAL A 13 -4.35 -22.82 -4.22
CA VAL A 13 -4.48 -23.32 -2.86
C VAL A 13 -5.35 -22.43 -1.95
N PRO A 14 -6.45 -22.97 -1.36
CA PRO A 14 -7.26 -22.28 -0.35
C PRO A 14 -6.50 -21.75 0.88
N GLU A 15 -5.34 -22.31 1.22
CA GLU A 15 -4.52 -21.86 2.37
C GLU A 15 -3.90 -20.47 2.19
N MET A 16 -3.48 -20.12 0.96
CA MET A 16 -2.98 -18.77 0.68
C MET A 16 -4.10 -17.74 0.86
N TYR A 17 -5.29 -18.09 0.38
CA TYR A 17 -6.47 -17.23 0.48
C TYR A 17 -6.86 -16.92 1.94
N GLU A 18 -6.91 -17.92 2.82
CA GLU A 18 -7.23 -17.71 4.24
C GLU A 18 -6.16 -16.90 4.97
N LYS A 19 -4.88 -17.12 4.64
CA LYS A 19 -3.77 -16.32 5.18
C LYS A 19 -3.92 -14.85 4.79
N TYR A 20 -4.27 -14.56 3.54
CA TYR A 20 -4.37 -13.18 3.05
C TYR A 20 -5.67 -12.49 3.48
N LYS A 21 -6.79 -13.21 3.55
CA LYS A 21 -8.04 -12.70 4.11
C LYS A 21 -7.87 -12.35 5.60
N CYS A 22 -7.20 -13.19 6.38
CA CYS A 22 -6.81 -12.87 7.76
C CYS A 22 -5.87 -11.67 7.86
N LYS A 23 -5.00 -11.42 6.88
CA LYS A 23 -4.04 -10.30 6.92
C LYS A 23 -4.75 -8.97 6.62
N VAL A 24 -5.56 -8.93 5.56
CA VAL A 24 -6.31 -7.72 5.20
C VAL A 24 -7.38 -7.39 6.24
N ASN A 25 -8.13 -8.39 6.73
CA ASN A 25 -9.17 -8.18 7.76
C ASN A 25 -8.59 -8.10 9.19
N GLY A 26 -7.42 -8.70 9.45
CA GLY A 26 -6.78 -8.70 10.77
C GLY A 26 -6.01 -7.42 11.08
N LEU A 27 -5.45 -6.74 10.07
CA LEU A 27 -4.88 -5.40 10.22
C LEU A 27 -5.96 -4.31 10.37
N ALA A 28 -7.16 -4.54 9.82
CA ALA A 28 -8.34 -3.70 10.01
C ALA A 28 -8.94 -3.73 11.43
N ALA A 29 -8.67 -4.78 12.21
CA ALA A 29 -9.10 -4.89 13.60
C ALA A 29 -8.23 -4.07 14.58
N ALA A 30 -7.12 -3.49 14.13
CA ALA A 30 -6.37 -2.52 14.92
C ALA A 30 -7.13 -1.18 14.90
N PRO A 31 -7.46 -0.58 16.06
CA PRO A 31 -8.29 0.62 16.08
C PRO A 31 -7.65 1.76 15.28
N LEU A 32 -8.38 2.27 14.28
CA LEU A 32 -8.11 3.52 13.56
C LEU A 32 -7.93 4.75 14.49
N ILE A 33 -8.13 4.58 15.80
CA ILE A 33 -7.97 5.60 16.85
C ILE A 33 -6.51 6.08 16.99
N ARG A 34 -5.50 5.32 16.52
CA ARG A 34 -4.10 5.74 16.68
C ARG A 34 -3.62 6.83 15.70
N LEU A 35 -4.43 7.22 14.72
CA LEU A 35 -4.06 8.25 13.73
C LEU A 35 -4.53 9.68 14.08
N LEU A 36 -5.25 9.87 15.19
CA LEU A 36 -5.75 11.19 15.64
C LEU A 36 -5.04 11.73 16.90
N ALA A 37 -3.97 11.10 17.40
CA ALA A 37 -3.34 11.45 18.68
C ALA A 37 -1.93 12.07 18.54
N LEU A 38 -1.74 13.03 17.62
CA LEU A 38 -0.48 13.79 17.52
C LEU A 38 -0.70 15.31 17.34
N GLU A 39 -1.78 15.87 17.90
CA GLU A 39 -1.89 17.30 18.15
C GLU A 39 -2.46 17.52 19.56
N GLU A 40 -1.94 18.54 20.27
CA GLU A 40 -2.16 18.92 21.68
C GLU A 40 -1.40 18.03 22.70
N ASP A 41 -0.54 18.50 23.61
CA ASP A 41 -0.32 19.82 24.21
C ASP A 41 1.09 19.82 24.83
N ALA A 42 1.92 20.84 24.57
CA ALA A 42 3.18 21.03 25.32
C ALA A 42 3.31 22.50 25.75
N PRO A 43 3.22 22.83 27.05
CA PRO A 43 3.44 24.19 27.53
C PRO A 43 4.94 24.54 27.57
N PRO A 44 5.29 25.83 27.45
CA PRO A 44 6.67 26.27 27.46
C PRO A 44 7.19 26.34 28.90
N ASP A 45 8.01 25.38 29.30
CA ASP A 45 8.75 25.50 30.56
C ASP A 45 10.12 26.17 30.32
N GLN A 46 10.23 27.39 30.83
CA GLN A 46 11.47 28.13 30.94
C GLN A 46 12.17 27.68 32.22
N ASN A 47 13.35 27.04 32.13
CA ASN A 47 14.54 27.28 33.00
C ASN A 47 15.56 26.10 32.99
N ARG A 48 16.69 26.29 32.27
CA ARG A 48 18.12 25.93 32.58
C ARG A 48 18.52 24.48 33.01
N PRO A 49 19.83 24.13 33.02
CA PRO A 49 20.99 24.60 32.27
C PRO A 49 21.78 23.46 31.57
N MET A 50 22.75 23.88 30.75
CA MET A 50 23.76 23.07 30.05
C MET A 50 24.45 22.01 30.93
N ASN A 51 24.52 20.76 30.44
CA ASN A 51 25.65 19.89 30.70
C ASN A 51 25.88 18.95 29.51
N GLY A 52 27.14 18.90 29.05
CA GLY A 52 27.55 18.18 27.86
C GLY A 52 27.77 16.68 28.09
N GLY A 53 27.72 15.93 27.01
CA GLY A 53 28.09 14.52 26.96
C GLY A 53 27.13 13.71 26.10
N ASP A 54 27.63 13.28 24.94
CA ASP A 54 27.12 12.15 24.15
C ASP A 54 25.89 12.39 23.27
N MET A 55 26.07 13.29 22.28
CA MET A 55 25.33 13.24 21.02
C MET A 55 25.74 12.01 20.20
N GLN A 56 24.91 10.96 20.23
CA GLN A 56 24.70 10.08 19.07
C GLN A 56 23.32 9.44 19.15
N GLU A 57 22.29 10.28 19.28
CA GLU A 57 20.89 9.86 19.22
C GLU A 57 20.24 10.44 17.96
N ALA A 58 19.78 9.51 17.10
CA ALA A 58 18.70 9.67 16.12
C ALA A 58 18.73 10.91 15.20
N ASN A 59 19.64 10.94 14.23
CA ASN A 59 19.53 11.83 13.06
C ASN A 59 18.86 11.14 11.87
N LEU A 60 17.61 10.68 12.06
CA LEU A 60 16.70 10.26 10.97
C LEU A 60 15.41 11.11 10.93
N ALA A 61 15.43 12.29 11.55
CA ALA A 61 14.40 13.29 11.38
C ALA A 61 14.79 14.27 10.26
N GLY A 62 13.97 14.35 9.21
CA GLY A 62 13.89 15.58 8.42
C GLY A 62 14.57 15.61 7.05
N LYS A 63 14.71 14.49 6.34
CA LYS A 63 14.62 14.62 4.88
C LYS A 63 13.17 14.97 4.57
N SER A 64 12.86 16.25 4.43
CA SER A 64 11.65 16.72 3.76
C SER A 64 11.59 15.99 2.42
N GLY A 65 10.84 14.89 2.37
CA GLY A 65 10.71 14.08 1.16
C GLY A 65 10.22 15.03 0.08
N LYS A 66 11.03 15.23 -0.96
CA LYS A 66 10.60 16.01 -2.11
C LYS A 66 9.25 15.45 -2.53
N SER A 67 8.21 16.30 -2.56
CA SER A 67 6.90 15.91 -3.06
C SER A 67 7.07 15.37 -4.48
N ARG A 68 6.53 14.18 -4.72
CA ARG A 68 6.56 13.49 -6.01
C ARG A 68 5.16 13.46 -6.57
N PRO A 69 4.76 14.49 -7.35
CA PRO A 69 3.43 14.49 -7.94
C PRO A 69 3.27 13.30 -8.88
N PHE A 70 2.04 12.83 -8.98
CA PHE A 70 1.59 11.88 -10.00
C PHE A 70 0.22 12.34 -10.50
N ASP A 71 -0.15 11.87 -11.68
CA ASP A 71 -1.34 12.28 -12.40
C ASP A 71 -2.07 11.07 -13.01
N GLY A 72 -3.02 11.36 -13.91
CA GLY A 72 -3.80 10.36 -14.62
C GLY A 72 -4.72 9.54 -13.71
N TRP A 73 -4.97 8.29 -14.13
CA TRP A 73 -5.92 7.40 -13.47
C TRP A 73 -5.56 7.13 -12.00
N ALA A 74 -4.26 7.09 -11.67
CA ALA A 74 -3.82 6.78 -10.31
C ALA A 74 -4.21 7.90 -9.35
N LEU A 75 -4.10 9.16 -9.77
CA LEU A 75 -4.52 10.32 -8.99
C LEU A 75 -6.04 10.36 -8.81
N GLU A 76 -6.78 10.07 -9.87
CA GLU A 76 -8.25 9.99 -9.83
C GLU A 76 -8.74 8.88 -8.89
N ALA A 77 -8.14 7.70 -8.98
CA ALA A 77 -8.42 6.56 -8.10
C ALA A 77 -8.10 6.88 -6.64
N ALA A 78 -6.94 7.48 -6.36
CA ALA A 78 -6.54 7.88 -5.01
C ALA A 78 -7.49 8.93 -4.41
N ARG A 79 -7.91 9.92 -5.21
CA ARG A 79 -8.89 10.94 -4.78
C ARG A 79 -10.25 10.35 -4.48
N GLU A 80 -10.73 9.46 -5.33
CA GLU A 80 -12.04 8.83 -5.13
C GLU A 80 -12.03 7.92 -3.89
N LEU A 81 -10.95 7.18 -3.67
CA LEU A 81 -10.78 6.37 -2.46
C LEU A 81 -10.66 7.25 -1.21
N GLU A 82 -9.89 8.33 -1.25
CA GLU A 82 -9.78 9.33 -0.16
C GLU A 82 -11.15 9.92 0.20
N ARG A 83 -11.96 10.29 -0.81
CA ARG A 83 -13.31 10.82 -0.62
C ARG A 83 -14.25 9.83 0.07
N ARG A 84 -14.13 8.53 -0.25
CA ARG A 84 -14.99 7.48 0.34
C ARG A 84 -14.51 7.03 1.71
N ALA A 85 -13.21 6.85 1.88
CA ALA A 85 -12.60 6.37 3.10
C ALA A 85 -12.43 7.47 4.16
N SER A 86 -12.49 8.75 3.78
CA SER A 86 -12.13 9.89 4.64
C SER A 86 -10.70 9.81 5.20
N VAL A 87 -9.77 9.27 4.40
CA VAL A 87 -8.34 9.10 4.74
C VAL A 87 -7.50 9.93 3.75
N PRO A 88 -6.47 10.69 4.19
CA PRO A 88 -5.66 11.52 3.29
C PRO A 88 -4.66 10.66 2.48
N ILE A 89 -5.12 10.05 1.40
CA ILE A 89 -4.33 9.14 0.55
C ILE A 89 -3.40 9.94 -0.38
N VAL A 90 -3.91 11.00 -1.02
CA VAL A 90 -3.17 11.71 -2.08
C VAL A 90 -1.91 12.36 -1.52
N SER A 91 -2.05 13.12 -0.43
CA SER A 91 -0.93 13.81 0.21
C SER A 91 0.11 12.81 0.75
N ARG A 92 -0.34 11.68 1.30
CA ARG A 92 0.57 10.60 1.75
C ARG A 92 1.34 9.98 0.60
N LEU A 93 0.70 9.74 -0.56
CA LEU A 93 1.38 9.19 -1.73
C LEU A 93 2.38 10.18 -2.36
N PHE A 94 2.11 11.49 -2.33
CA PHE A 94 3.07 12.50 -2.80
C PHE A 94 4.35 12.50 -1.97
N CYS A 95 4.25 12.19 -0.68
CA CYS A 95 5.38 12.16 0.25
C CYS A 95 6.01 10.76 0.41
N ALA A 96 5.41 9.72 -0.19
CA ALA A 96 5.84 8.35 -0.04
C ALA A 96 7.12 8.03 -0.83
N SER A 97 7.84 6.97 -0.40
CA SER A 97 8.95 6.41 -1.18
C SER A 97 8.46 5.82 -2.49
N ASP A 98 9.33 5.72 -3.49
CA ASP A 98 8.97 5.11 -4.79
C ASP A 98 8.47 3.67 -4.58
N LEU A 99 9.12 2.88 -3.71
CA LEU A 99 8.65 1.54 -3.37
C LEU A 99 7.19 1.51 -2.88
N ARG A 100 6.84 2.39 -1.93
CA ARG A 100 5.48 2.51 -1.40
C ARG A 100 4.50 3.00 -2.47
N ARG A 101 4.88 3.98 -3.29
CA ARG A 101 4.06 4.47 -4.41
C ARG A 101 3.77 3.36 -5.40
N GLY A 102 4.78 2.54 -5.74
CA GLY A 102 4.62 1.42 -6.66
C GLY A 102 3.64 0.37 -6.16
N ALA A 103 3.79 -0.06 -4.91
CA ALA A 103 2.84 -0.96 -4.26
C ALA A 103 1.43 -0.35 -4.19
N ALA A 104 1.32 0.94 -3.90
CA ALA A 104 0.04 1.63 -3.87
C ALA A 104 -0.61 1.73 -5.24
N PHE A 105 0.15 2.00 -6.31
CA PHE A 105 -0.39 2.00 -7.68
C PHE A 105 -0.83 0.61 -8.11
N LEU A 106 -0.06 -0.43 -7.79
CA LEU A 106 -0.47 -1.81 -8.03
C LEU A 106 -1.79 -2.13 -7.30
N ALA A 107 -1.90 -1.74 -6.04
CA ALA A 107 -3.10 -1.95 -5.24
C ALA A 107 -4.30 -1.15 -5.77
N LEU A 108 -4.12 0.13 -6.10
CA LEU A 108 -5.18 0.95 -6.71
C LEU A 108 -5.62 0.37 -8.06
N ALA A 109 -4.70 -0.17 -8.86
CA ALA A 109 -5.04 -0.85 -10.09
C ALA A 109 -5.89 -2.10 -9.84
N ALA A 110 -5.55 -2.90 -8.82
CA ALA A 110 -6.34 -4.06 -8.40
C ALA A 110 -7.72 -3.65 -7.86
N TRP A 111 -7.83 -2.51 -7.17
CA TRP A 111 -9.11 -1.98 -6.67
C TRP A 111 -10.02 -1.51 -7.81
N CYS A 112 -9.48 -0.75 -8.77
CA CYS A 112 -10.26 -0.21 -9.89
C CYS A 112 -10.61 -1.27 -10.94
N ALA A 113 -9.68 -2.19 -11.19
CA ALA A 113 -9.80 -3.21 -12.23
C ALA A 113 -9.32 -4.57 -11.70
N PRO A 114 -10.08 -5.24 -10.80
CA PRO A 114 -9.64 -6.48 -10.19
C PRO A 114 -9.67 -7.66 -11.17
N HIS A 115 -8.59 -8.45 -11.18
CA HIS A 115 -8.56 -9.80 -11.74
C HIS A 115 -9.45 -10.76 -10.92
N PRO A 116 -9.99 -11.87 -11.46
CA PRO A 116 -10.81 -12.81 -10.70
C PRO A 116 -10.24 -13.20 -9.32
N GLU A 117 -8.94 -13.49 -9.23
CA GLU A 117 -8.28 -13.80 -7.95
C GLU A 117 -8.31 -12.61 -6.97
N GLN A 118 -8.01 -11.41 -7.45
CA GLN A 118 -8.05 -10.17 -6.65
C GLN A 118 -9.47 -9.81 -6.23
N ARG A 119 -10.50 -10.12 -7.03
CA ARG A 119 -11.90 -9.94 -6.64
C ARG A 119 -12.25 -10.73 -5.40
N ILE A 120 -11.71 -11.95 -5.29
CA ILE A 120 -11.97 -12.82 -4.14
C ILE A 120 -11.25 -12.25 -2.91
N ILE A 121 -10.01 -11.79 -3.06
CA ILE A 121 -9.22 -11.18 -1.97
C ILE A 121 -9.88 -9.89 -1.46
N LEU A 122 -10.38 -9.05 -2.37
CA LEU A 122 -10.92 -7.72 -2.05
C LEU A 122 -12.45 -7.73 -1.80
N ALA A 123 -13.12 -8.89 -1.88
CA ALA A 123 -14.59 -8.97 -1.86
C ALA A 123 -15.24 -8.35 -0.63
N ASP A 124 -14.61 -8.53 0.53
CA ASP A 124 -15.16 -8.12 1.84
C ASP A 124 -14.42 -6.90 2.43
N VAL A 125 -13.52 -6.28 1.66
CA VAL A 125 -12.66 -5.19 2.14
C VAL A 125 -13.37 -3.87 1.91
N THR A 126 -13.59 -3.09 2.96
CA THR A 126 -14.15 -1.74 2.86
C THR A 126 -13.12 -0.73 2.35
N GLU A 127 -13.58 0.42 1.85
CA GLU A 127 -12.69 1.49 1.38
C GLU A 127 -11.71 1.96 2.47
N ALA A 128 -12.16 2.03 3.73
CA ALA A 128 -11.32 2.46 4.85
C ALA A 128 -10.24 1.43 5.20
N GLU A 129 -10.59 0.14 5.19
CA GLU A 129 -9.64 -0.95 5.44
C GLU A 129 -8.60 -1.03 4.33
N PHE A 130 -9.05 -0.92 3.08
CA PHE A 130 -8.17 -0.88 1.93
C PHE A 130 -7.20 0.33 2.01
N ALA A 131 -7.71 1.52 2.32
CA ALA A 131 -6.90 2.72 2.50
C ALA A 131 -5.89 2.58 3.65
N GLY A 132 -6.29 1.96 4.76
CA GLY A 132 -5.38 1.66 5.88
C GLY A 132 -4.28 0.68 5.47
N TRP A 133 -4.65 -0.40 4.81
CA TRP A 133 -3.73 -1.44 4.34
C TRP A 133 -2.64 -0.88 3.42
N LEU A 134 -2.98 0.03 2.50
CA LEU A 134 -2.02 0.70 1.59
C LEU A 134 -0.81 1.32 2.30
N PHE A 135 -1.00 1.85 3.52
CA PHE A 135 0.02 2.60 4.26
C PHE A 135 0.60 1.85 5.45
N LEU A 136 -0.10 0.86 5.99
CA LEU A 136 0.34 0.09 7.16
C LEU A 136 1.12 -1.17 6.79
N GLU A 137 0.73 -1.86 5.73
CA GLU A 137 1.36 -3.13 5.33
C GLU A 137 2.71 -2.89 4.65
N ASP A 138 3.60 -3.87 4.66
CA ASP A 138 4.85 -3.80 3.89
C ASP A 138 4.58 -3.71 2.36
N PRO A 139 5.29 -2.88 1.58
CA PRO A 139 5.06 -2.76 0.14
C PRO A 139 5.23 -4.08 -0.63
N ALA A 140 6.18 -4.94 -0.22
CA ALA A 140 6.40 -6.22 -0.87
C ALA A 140 5.27 -7.20 -0.53
N GLU A 141 4.74 -7.16 0.69
CA GLU A 141 3.58 -7.96 1.11
C GLU A 141 2.31 -7.53 0.36
N ILE A 142 2.08 -6.23 0.16
CA ILE A 142 0.99 -5.72 -0.69
C ILE A 142 1.09 -6.33 -2.09
N ALA A 143 2.29 -6.31 -2.67
CA ALA A 143 2.52 -6.87 -3.98
C ALA A 143 2.37 -8.39 -4.00
N GLU A 144 2.86 -9.11 -3.00
CA GLU A 144 2.73 -10.56 -2.88
C GLU A 144 1.26 -11.00 -2.86
N VAL A 145 0.43 -10.32 -2.06
CA VAL A 145 -1.01 -10.56 -1.94
C VAL A 145 -1.71 -10.40 -3.29
N LEU A 146 -1.35 -9.37 -4.07
CA LEU A 146 -2.09 -8.99 -5.27
C LEU A 146 -1.56 -9.62 -6.56
N ASP A 147 -0.24 -9.79 -6.66
CA ASP A 147 0.47 -10.46 -7.75
C ASP A 147 1.89 -10.82 -7.27
N ASN A 148 2.08 -12.06 -6.81
CA ASN A 148 3.38 -12.56 -6.33
C ASN A 148 4.53 -12.36 -7.32
N ARG A 149 4.26 -12.25 -8.63
CA ARG A 149 5.29 -11.99 -9.65
C ARG A 149 5.86 -10.57 -9.57
N ARG A 150 5.18 -9.66 -8.86
CA ARG A 150 5.55 -8.25 -8.68
C ARG A 150 6.03 -7.92 -7.27
N SER A 151 6.34 -8.92 -6.44
CA SER A 151 6.90 -8.72 -5.10
C SER A 151 8.33 -8.17 -5.10
N ASP A 152 9.00 -8.16 -6.26
CA ASP A 152 10.35 -7.60 -6.40
C ASP A 152 10.39 -6.08 -6.08
N PRO A 153 11.14 -5.67 -5.04
CA PRO A 153 11.16 -4.27 -4.61
C PRO A 153 11.70 -3.30 -5.68
N ARG A 154 12.58 -3.75 -6.57
CA ARG A 154 13.14 -2.88 -7.63
C ARG A 154 12.08 -2.56 -8.67
N SER A 155 11.34 -3.58 -9.11
CA SER A 155 10.23 -3.45 -10.05
C SER A 155 9.13 -2.55 -9.49
N LEU A 156 8.77 -2.73 -8.21
CA LEU A 156 7.81 -1.84 -7.54
C LEU A 156 8.30 -0.39 -7.50
N ALA A 157 9.56 -0.15 -7.13
CA ALA A 157 10.10 1.20 -7.12
C ALA A 157 10.07 1.89 -8.49
N LEU A 158 10.19 1.14 -9.60
CA LEU A 158 10.04 1.69 -10.95
C LEU A 158 8.61 2.18 -11.21
N PHE A 159 7.59 1.38 -10.91
CA PHE A 159 6.19 1.84 -10.97
C PHE A 159 5.94 3.02 -10.04
N GLY A 160 6.67 3.07 -8.93
CA GLY A 160 6.60 4.16 -7.98
C GLY A 160 7.04 5.51 -8.50
N GLN A 161 7.87 5.56 -9.53
CA GLN A 161 8.30 6.82 -10.12
C GLN A 161 7.16 7.43 -10.94
N GLU A 162 6.54 6.61 -11.78
CA GLU A 162 5.44 6.97 -12.67
C GLU A 162 4.45 5.80 -12.79
N PRO A 163 3.15 6.03 -12.54
CA PRO A 163 2.16 4.99 -12.72
C PRO A 163 2.10 4.56 -14.19
N LEU A 164 1.81 3.27 -14.47
CA LEU A 164 1.56 2.83 -15.84
C LEU A 164 0.37 3.60 -16.44
N ALA A 165 0.30 3.72 -17.76
CA ALA A 165 -0.73 4.52 -18.42
C ALA A 165 -2.17 4.05 -18.11
N ARG A 166 -2.37 2.77 -17.78
CA ARG A 166 -3.68 2.19 -17.44
C ARG A 166 -3.61 1.17 -16.29
N PRO A 167 -4.67 1.04 -15.48
CA PRO A 167 -4.73 0.04 -14.40
C PRO A 167 -4.47 -1.39 -14.89
N GLU A 168 -5.02 -1.76 -16.06
CA GLU A 168 -4.95 -3.13 -16.56
C GLU A 168 -3.53 -3.56 -16.92
N GLN A 169 -2.62 -2.62 -17.16
CA GLN A 169 -1.23 -2.91 -17.49
C GLN A 169 -0.48 -3.55 -16.32
N TYR A 170 -0.89 -3.28 -15.08
CA TYR A 170 -0.35 -3.95 -13.90
C TYR A 170 -0.62 -5.47 -13.91
N ARG A 171 -1.52 -5.96 -14.76
CA ARG A 171 -1.75 -7.41 -14.93
C ARG A 171 -0.73 -8.10 -15.83
N ASN A 172 -0.04 -7.33 -16.68
CA ASN A 172 0.85 -7.89 -17.69
C ASN A 172 2.24 -8.17 -17.08
N PRO A 173 2.65 -9.43 -16.88
CA PRO A 173 3.93 -9.76 -16.24
C PRO A 173 5.16 -9.35 -17.07
N PHE A 174 4.96 -8.93 -18.32
CA PHE A 174 6.03 -8.52 -19.24
C PHE A 174 6.26 -6.99 -19.28
N ILE A 175 5.56 -6.24 -18.42
CA ILE A 175 5.75 -4.80 -18.19
C ILE A 175 6.36 -4.61 -16.80
#